data_AF-A0A9E2X7G3-F1
#
_entry.id   AF-A0A9E2X7G3-F1
#
_cell.length_a   1.000
_cell.length_b   1.000
_cell.length_c   1.000
_cell.angle_alpha   90.00
_cell.angle_beta   90.00
_cell.angle_gamma   90.00
#
_symmetry.space_group_name_H-M   'P 1'
#
loop_
_entity.id
_entity.type
_entity.pdbx_description
1 polymer ?
#
loop_
_entity_poly.entity_id
_entity_poly.type
_entity_poly.pdbx_seq_one_letter_code
_entity_poly.pdbx_strand_id
1 'polypeptide(L)'
;MAKTNNPASARGDRLLWREAMRNVTPLRGRAAPISPPSGSTQPMTAKEERASHQVQLPPLDNFSGIDRANAERLKRGLHPIEARLDLHGKTEAEAHHALAAFVHRSSEAGRRCVLVITGRGLGPSGPGVLKSAVPRWLEEVGLRRKILAIA
;
A
#
# COMPACT_ATOMS: atom_id res chain seq x y z
N MET A 1 47.13 26.40 -25.01
CA MET A 1 46.58 26.19 -23.65
C MET A 1 45.47 25.15 -23.72
N ALA A 2 45.71 23.95 -23.18
CA ALA A 2 44.69 22.90 -23.04
C ALA A 2 44.92 22.22 -21.68
N LYS A 3 43.91 22.25 -20.81
CA LYS A 3 43.85 21.46 -19.58
C LYS A 3 43.24 20.10 -19.93
N THR A 4 44.01 19.03 -19.86
CA THR A 4 43.51 17.65 -19.95
C THR A 4 43.51 17.04 -18.55
N ASN A 5 42.30 16.79 -18.02
CA ASN A 5 42.07 16.10 -16.75
C ASN A 5 42.49 14.63 -16.85
N ASN A 6 43.30 14.19 -15.88
CA ASN A 6 43.86 12.84 -15.78
C ASN A 6 42.91 11.90 -14.98
N PRO A 7 42.40 10.79 -15.55
CA PRO A 7 41.51 9.85 -14.85
C PRO A 7 42.31 8.68 -14.22
N ALA A 8 42.99 8.92 -13.09
CA ALA A 8 43.83 7.91 -12.44
C ALA A 8 43.32 7.38 -11.07
N SER A 9 42.08 7.69 -10.67
CA SER A 9 41.58 7.32 -9.33
C SER A 9 40.82 5.98 -9.23
N ALA A 10 40.47 5.32 -10.35
CA ALA A 10 39.54 4.18 -10.30
C ALA A 10 40.22 2.79 -10.17
N ARG A 11 41.54 2.68 -10.40
CA ARG A 11 42.25 1.38 -10.40
C ARG A 11 42.85 0.98 -9.05
N GLY A 12 43.20 1.95 -8.20
CA GLY A 12 43.81 1.71 -6.88
C GLY A 12 42.83 1.11 -5.87
N ASP A 13 41.60 1.65 -5.80
CA ASP A 13 40.59 1.21 -4.82
C ASP A 13 40.16 -0.25 -4.98
N ARG A 14 40.06 -0.74 -6.23
CA ARG A 14 39.65 -2.13 -6.49
C ARG A 14 40.67 -3.16 -5.99
N LEU A 15 41.95 -2.82 -5.98
CA LEU A 15 43.01 -3.72 -5.50
C LEU A 15 43.06 -3.71 -3.97
N LEU A 16 42.88 -2.53 -3.35
CA LEU A 16 42.82 -2.38 -1.91
C LEU A 16 41.63 -3.15 -1.31
N TRP A 17 40.47 -3.07 -1.96
CA TRP A 17 39.26 -3.78 -1.54
C TRP A 17 39.40 -5.30 -1.65
N ARG A 18 40.03 -5.79 -2.73
CA ARG A 18 40.30 -7.23 -2.91
C ARG A 18 41.26 -7.78 -1.86
N GLU A 19 42.27 -7.01 -1.48
CA GLU A 19 43.22 -7.42 -0.43
C GLU A 19 42.52 -7.44 0.94
N ALA A 20 41.69 -6.44 1.24
CA ALA A 20 40.95 -6.35 2.49
C ALA A 20 39.93 -7.51 2.68
N MET A 21 39.29 -7.96 1.60
CA MET A 21 38.25 -9.01 1.66
C MET A 21 38.79 -10.43 1.58
N ARG A 22 40.11 -10.62 1.44
CA ARG A 22 40.73 -11.93 1.13
C ARG A 22 40.54 -13.00 2.22
N ASN A 23 40.30 -12.58 3.46
CA ASN A 23 40.21 -13.49 4.62
C ASN A 23 38.82 -13.52 5.28
N VAL A 24 37.79 -12.95 4.63
CA VAL A 24 36.43 -12.95 5.18
C VAL A 24 35.69 -14.20 4.72
N THR A 25 35.40 -15.10 5.65
CA THR A 25 34.56 -16.27 5.40
C THR A 25 33.08 -15.87 5.46
N PRO A 26 32.31 -15.96 4.36
CA PRO A 26 30.89 -15.65 4.39
C PRO A 26 30.11 -16.67 5.22
N LEU A 27 29.13 -16.18 5.98
CA LEU A 27 28.23 -17.02 6.77
C LEU A 27 27.43 -17.96 5.86
N ARG A 28 27.39 -19.26 6.19
CA ARG A 28 26.69 -20.29 5.39
C ARG A 28 25.24 -19.89 5.13
N GLY A 29 24.85 -19.92 3.85
CA GLY A 29 23.47 -19.70 3.41
C GLY A 29 23.18 -18.34 2.79
N ARG A 30 24.16 -17.44 2.66
CA ARG A 30 23.99 -16.16 1.94
C ARG A 30 25.05 -15.97 0.87
N ALA A 31 24.61 -15.87 -0.39
CA ALA A 31 25.48 -15.63 -1.54
C ALA A 31 26.19 -14.26 -1.45
N ALA A 32 27.40 -14.19 -2.02
CA ALA A 32 28.32 -13.06 -1.99
C ALA A 32 27.71 -11.74 -2.53
N PRO A 33 28.22 -10.57 -2.08
CA PRO A 33 27.64 -9.28 -2.42
C PRO A 33 27.82 -8.91 -3.91
N ILE A 34 26.69 -8.51 -4.50
CA ILE A 34 26.52 -7.68 -5.70
C ILE A 34 27.65 -6.66 -5.89
N SER A 35 28.29 -6.71 -7.07
CA SER A 35 29.22 -5.69 -7.56
C SER A 35 28.58 -4.29 -7.56
N PRO A 36 29.35 -3.20 -7.34
CA PRO A 36 28.81 -1.83 -7.34
C PRO A 36 28.31 -1.42 -8.74
N PRO A 37 27.26 -0.58 -8.83
CA PRO A 37 26.70 -0.15 -10.11
C PRO A 37 27.73 0.70 -10.86
N SER A 38 28.24 0.16 -11.97
CA SER A 38 29.02 0.92 -12.94
C SER A 38 28.08 1.95 -13.57
N GLY A 39 28.34 3.23 -13.30
CA GLY A 39 27.70 4.34 -13.99
C GLY A 39 27.95 4.25 -15.49
N SER A 40 26.87 4.05 -16.25
CA SER A 40 26.78 4.45 -17.64
C SER A 40 25.63 5.42 -17.75
N THR A 41 25.98 6.71 -17.79
CA THR A 41 25.12 7.78 -18.29
C THR A 41 24.79 7.45 -19.74
N GLN A 42 23.61 6.90 -20.01
CA GLN A 42 23.02 6.95 -21.34
C GLN A 42 22.19 8.24 -21.45
N PRO A 43 22.41 9.07 -22.49
CA PRO A 43 21.57 10.24 -22.72
C PRO A 43 20.15 9.78 -22.98
N MET A 44 19.23 10.34 -22.20
CA MET A 44 17.80 10.11 -22.28
C MET A 44 17.30 10.67 -23.61
N THR A 45 17.13 9.81 -24.61
CA THR A 45 16.15 10.10 -25.66
C THR A 45 14.78 10.02 -25.00
N ALA A 46 14.16 11.19 -24.84
CA ALA A 46 12.81 11.33 -24.31
C ALA A 46 11.82 10.62 -25.25
N LYS A 47 11.57 9.34 -25.01
CA LYS A 47 10.27 8.75 -25.31
C LYS A 47 9.54 8.65 -23.99
N GLU A 48 8.89 9.76 -23.65
CA GLU A 48 7.94 9.89 -22.55
C GLU A 48 6.69 9.09 -22.91
N GLU A 49 6.81 7.78 -22.93
CA GLU A 49 5.65 6.90 -22.87
C GLU A 49 5.39 6.70 -21.38
N ARG A 50 4.62 7.65 -20.83
CA ARG A 50 4.08 7.63 -19.48
C ARG A 50 3.12 6.45 -19.40
N ALA A 51 3.67 5.24 -19.34
CA ALA A 51 2.95 4.03 -19.01
C ALA A 51 2.37 4.28 -17.61
N SER A 52 1.09 4.62 -17.59
CA SER A 52 0.25 4.62 -16.41
C SER A 52 0.32 3.21 -15.84
N HIS A 53 1.32 2.96 -15.01
CA HIS A 53 1.34 1.85 -14.08
C HIS A 53 0.20 2.13 -13.11
N GLN A 54 -1.01 1.76 -13.52
CA GLN A 54 -2.13 1.67 -12.62
C GLN A 54 -1.68 0.68 -11.55
N VAL A 55 -1.38 1.19 -10.36
CA VAL A 55 -1.12 0.36 -9.20
C VAL A 55 -2.40 -0.42 -8.97
N GLN A 56 -2.42 -1.67 -9.43
CA GLN A 56 -3.49 -2.60 -9.13
C GLN A 56 -3.39 -2.89 -7.64
N LEU A 57 -4.26 -2.21 -6.88
CA LEU A 57 -4.47 -2.54 -5.49
C LEU A 57 -5.02 -3.97 -5.46
N PRO A 58 -4.60 -4.80 -4.50
CA PRO A 58 -5.21 -6.11 -4.33
C PRO A 58 -6.74 -5.94 -4.18
N PRO A 59 -7.55 -6.97 -4.43
CA PRO A 59 -8.95 -6.94 -4.05
C PRO A 59 -9.13 -6.45 -2.60
N LEU A 60 -10.30 -5.97 -2.22
CA LEU A 60 -10.61 -5.81 -0.80
C LEU A 60 -10.96 -7.20 -0.24
N ASP A 61 -10.07 -8.16 -0.46
CA ASP A 61 -10.15 -9.47 0.11
C ASP A 61 -9.84 -9.37 1.59
N ASN A 62 -10.54 -10.21 2.35
CA ASN A 62 -10.43 -10.35 3.79
C ASN A 62 -8.96 -10.55 4.19
N PHE A 63 -8.21 -9.46 4.38
CA PHE A 63 -6.91 -9.41 5.04
C PHE A 63 -5.64 -9.69 4.19
N SER A 64 -5.63 -9.57 2.85
CA SER A 64 -4.39 -9.79 2.06
C SER A 64 -3.28 -8.78 2.31
N GLY A 65 -3.62 -7.58 2.79
CA GLY A 65 -2.68 -6.49 3.08
C GLY A 65 -2.34 -6.32 4.56
N ILE A 66 -2.67 -7.29 5.42
CA ILE A 66 -2.47 -7.18 6.87
C ILE A 66 -1.87 -8.47 7.44
N ASP A 67 -1.02 -8.34 8.45
CA ASP A 67 -0.43 -9.50 9.14
C ASP A 67 -1.53 -10.39 9.75
N ARG A 68 -1.28 -11.70 9.76
CA ARG A 68 -2.23 -12.72 10.23
C ARG A 68 -2.75 -12.45 11.63
N ALA A 69 -1.90 -11.98 12.56
CA ALA A 69 -2.35 -11.71 13.93
C ALA A 69 -3.34 -10.52 13.96
N ASN A 70 -3.07 -9.48 13.18
CA ASN A 70 -3.96 -8.33 13.07
C ASN A 70 -5.25 -8.68 12.31
N ALA A 71 -5.18 -9.52 11.28
CA ALA A 71 -6.35 -10.08 10.59
C ALA A 71 -7.29 -10.78 11.57
N GLU A 72 -6.76 -11.68 12.39
CA GLU A 72 -7.56 -12.43 13.38
C GLU A 72 -8.13 -11.52 14.47
N ARG A 73 -7.40 -10.49 14.89
CA ARG A 73 -7.92 -9.47 15.82
C ARG A 73 -9.07 -8.70 15.21
N LEU A 74 -8.96 -8.31 13.93
CA LEU A 74 -10.00 -7.55 13.23
C LEU A 74 -11.27 -8.39 13.06
N LYS A 75 -11.15 -9.65 12.62
CA LYS A 75 -12.28 -10.61 12.55
C LYS A 75 -13.00 -10.79 13.88
N ARG A 76 -12.26 -10.81 14.99
CA ARG A 76 -12.80 -10.97 16.35
C ARG A 76 -13.30 -9.66 16.96
N GLY A 77 -13.20 -8.53 16.26
CA GLY A 77 -13.58 -7.22 16.79
C GLY A 77 -12.69 -6.73 17.94
N LEU A 78 -11.44 -7.22 18.02
CA LEU A 78 -10.47 -6.86 19.07
C LEU A 78 -9.65 -5.61 18.74
N HIS A 79 -9.90 -4.98 17.59
CA HIS A 79 -9.40 -3.64 17.29
C HIS A 79 -10.32 -2.59 17.94
N PRO A 80 -9.76 -1.61 18.68
CA PRO A 80 -10.55 -0.51 19.22
C PRO A 80 -11.27 0.24 18.10
N ILE A 81 -12.56 0.48 18.27
CA ILE A 81 -13.35 1.25 17.31
C ILE A 81 -13.15 2.73 17.60
N GLU A 82 -12.48 3.44 16.70
CA GLU A 82 -12.11 4.85 16.87
C GLU A 82 -13.18 5.81 16.35
N ALA A 83 -14.05 5.33 15.46
CA ALA A 83 -15.22 6.07 14.99
C ALA A 83 -16.31 5.14 14.49
N ARG A 84 -17.54 5.64 14.48
CA ARG A 84 -18.73 4.91 14.03
C ARG A 84 -19.50 5.78 13.05
N LEU A 85 -20.02 5.14 12.00
CA LEU A 85 -20.98 5.72 11.07
C LEU A 85 -22.24 4.89 11.08
N ASP A 86 -23.38 5.53 11.24
CA ASP A 86 -24.67 4.88 11.12
C ASP A 86 -25.37 5.28 9.83
N LEU A 87 -25.69 4.27 9.03
CA LEU A 87 -26.35 4.37 7.75
C LEU A 87 -27.78 3.83 7.78
N HIS A 88 -28.27 3.36 8.94
CA HIS A 88 -29.63 2.84 9.00
C HIS A 88 -30.65 3.88 8.53
N GLY A 89 -31.66 3.41 7.80
CA GLY A 89 -32.76 4.26 7.34
C GLY A 89 -32.38 5.28 6.25
N LYS A 90 -31.11 5.38 5.85
CA LYS A 90 -30.70 6.23 4.72
C LYS A 90 -31.03 5.57 3.40
N THR A 91 -31.35 6.39 2.41
CA THR A 91 -31.39 5.95 1.02
C THR A 91 -29.99 5.58 0.54
N GLU A 92 -29.90 4.85 -0.57
CA GLU A 92 -28.62 4.45 -1.17
C GLU A 92 -27.70 5.66 -1.44
N ALA A 93 -28.24 6.72 -2.04
CA ALA A 93 -27.49 7.93 -2.37
C ALA A 93 -26.98 8.66 -1.12
N GLU A 94 -27.84 8.85 -0.11
CA GLU A 94 -27.45 9.49 1.16
C GLU A 94 -26.39 8.66 1.90
N ALA A 95 -26.53 7.34 1.90
CA ALA A 95 -25.60 6.43 2.55
C ALA A 95 -24.24 6.44 1.86
N HIS A 96 -24.20 6.46 0.52
CA HIS A 96 -22.96 6.54 -0.26
C HIS A 96 -22.20 7.82 0.04
N HIS A 97 -22.87 8.98 -0.03
CA HIS A 97 -22.26 10.27 0.30
C HIS A 97 -21.73 10.33 1.74
N ALA A 98 -22.52 9.84 2.70
CA ALA A 98 -22.12 9.80 4.10
C ALA A 98 -20.91 8.88 4.34
N LEU A 99 -20.89 7.71 3.70
CA LEU A 99 -19.79 6.75 3.77
C LEU A 99 -18.50 7.32 3.21
N ALA A 100 -18.54 7.89 2.00
CA ALA A 100 -17.37 8.45 1.34
C ALA A 100 -16.74 9.57 2.20
N ALA A 101 -17.57 10.48 2.70
CA ALA A 101 -17.11 11.58 3.55
C ALA A 101 -16.55 11.07 4.89
N PHE A 102 -17.16 10.04 5.48
CA PHE A 102 -16.70 9.42 6.73
C PHE A 102 -15.35 8.71 6.58
N VAL A 103 -15.15 7.93 5.52
CA VAL A 103 -13.89 7.23 5.23
C VAL A 103 -12.79 8.26 4.98
N HIS A 104 -13.08 9.34 4.25
CA HIS A 104 -12.12 10.41 4.00
C HIS A 104 -11.64 11.05 5.32
N ARG A 105 -12.57 11.57 6.12
CA ARG A 105 -12.25 12.20 7.42
C ARG A 105 -11.56 11.26 8.39
N SER A 106 -11.95 9.98 8.41
CA SER A 106 -11.33 9.00 9.30
C SER A 106 -9.90 8.68 8.90
N SER A 107 -9.64 8.59 7.59
CA SER A 107 -8.29 8.44 7.05
C SER A 107 -7.41 9.65 7.34
N GLU A 108 -7.93 10.87 7.19
CA GLU A 108 -7.20 12.11 7.51
C GLU A 108 -6.91 12.25 9.01
N ALA A 109 -7.85 11.81 9.85
CA ALA A 109 -7.67 11.77 11.30
C ALA A 109 -6.76 10.60 11.78
N GLY A 110 -6.20 9.80 10.86
CA GLY A 110 -5.30 8.70 11.20
C GLY A 110 -5.95 7.49 11.87
N ARG A 111 -7.28 7.37 11.81
CA ARG A 111 -8.02 6.27 12.45
C ARG A 111 -7.68 4.94 11.78
N ARG A 112 -7.40 3.91 12.58
CA ARG A 112 -6.97 2.59 12.12
C ARG A 112 -8.14 1.63 11.98
N CYS A 113 -9.15 1.75 12.84
CA CYS A 113 -10.35 0.91 12.80
C CYS A 113 -11.63 1.74 13.02
N VAL A 114 -12.59 1.58 12.13
CA VAL A 114 -13.90 2.25 12.18
C VAL A 114 -15.03 1.25 11.95
N LEU A 115 -16.20 1.55 12.49
CA LEU A 115 -17.40 0.72 12.30
C LEU A 115 -18.41 1.44 11.42
N VAL A 116 -18.95 0.74 10.43
CA VAL A 116 -20.08 1.18 9.62
C VAL A 116 -21.29 0.31 9.94
N ILE A 117 -22.40 0.93 10.32
CA ILE A 117 -23.64 0.25 10.69
C ILE A 117 -24.63 0.45 9.55
N THR A 118 -24.91 -0.60 8.79
CA THR A 118 -25.88 -0.57 7.66
C THR A 118 -27.31 -0.90 8.09
N GLY A 119 -27.49 -1.33 9.34
CA GLY A 119 -28.74 -1.88 9.86
C GLY A 119 -28.91 -3.38 9.56
N ARG A 120 -30.02 -3.95 10.07
CA ARG A 120 -30.30 -5.39 10.02
C ARG A 120 -30.61 -5.94 8.62
N GLY A 121 -30.99 -5.05 7.69
CA GLY A 121 -31.36 -5.43 6.33
C GLY A 121 -32.64 -6.24 6.21
N LEU A 122 -33.56 -6.12 7.18
CA LEU A 122 -34.90 -6.70 7.17
C LEU A 122 -35.92 -5.57 7.33
N GLY A 123 -35.93 -4.65 6.37
CA GLY A 123 -36.91 -3.57 6.33
C GLY A 123 -38.19 -4.01 5.62
N PRO A 124 -39.30 -3.26 5.76
CA PRO A 124 -40.55 -3.54 5.04
C PRO A 124 -40.37 -3.56 3.51
N SER A 125 -39.30 -2.98 2.99
CA SER A 125 -38.96 -2.93 1.56
C SER A 125 -38.09 -4.11 1.08
N GLY A 126 -37.78 -5.11 1.92
CA GLY A 126 -37.02 -6.30 1.54
C GLY A 126 -35.57 -6.34 2.07
N PRO A 127 -34.70 -7.17 1.48
CA PRO A 127 -33.32 -7.37 1.95
C PRO A 127 -32.53 -6.06 1.92
N GLY A 128 -31.67 -5.87 2.92
CA GLY A 128 -30.94 -4.63 3.14
C GLY A 128 -29.98 -4.26 2.02
N VAL A 129 -30.42 -3.37 1.14
CA VAL A 129 -29.65 -2.85 -0.01
C VAL A 129 -28.27 -2.32 0.43
N LEU A 130 -28.19 -1.65 1.58
CA LEU A 130 -26.93 -1.11 2.08
C LEU A 130 -25.91 -2.19 2.48
N LYS A 131 -26.36 -3.38 2.90
CA LYS A 131 -25.47 -4.47 3.29
C LYS A 131 -24.67 -5.01 2.10
N SER A 132 -25.28 -5.05 0.91
CA SER A 132 -24.61 -5.45 -0.34
C SER A 132 -23.91 -4.27 -1.02
N ALA A 133 -24.46 -3.07 -0.92
CA ALA A 133 -23.91 -1.89 -1.59
C ALA A 133 -22.62 -1.38 -0.93
N VAL A 134 -22.53 -1.37 0.40
CA VAL A 134 -21.37 -0.80 1.11
C VAL A 134 -20.04 -1.48 0.74
N PRO A 135 -19.89 -2.81 0.77
CA PRO A 135 -18.65 -3.45 0.35
C PRO A 135 -18.21 -3.06 -1.07
N ARG A 136 -19.16 -3.01 -2.01
CA ARG A 136 -18.91 -2.57 -3.40
C ARG A 136 -18.41 -1.13 -3.46
N TRP A 137 -18.96 -0.22 -2.67
CA TRP A 137 -18.51 1.18 -2.63
C TRP A 137 -17.11 1.34 -2.05
N LEU A 138 -16.74 0.53 -1.06
CA LEU A 138 -15.39 0.56 -0.48
C LEU A 138 -14.30 0.13 -1.48
N GLU A 139 -14.68 -0.57 -2.56
CA GLU A 139 -13.79 -0.90 -3.68
C GLU A 139 -13.61 0.24 -4.70
N GLU A 140 -14.41 1.30 -4.63
CA GLU A 140 -14.26 2.45 -5.53
C GLU A 140 -12.86 3.06 -5.40
N VAL A 141 -12.28 3.48 -6.53
CA VAL A 141 -10.89 3.97 -6.63
C VAL A 141 -10.56 5.07 -5.61
N GLY A 142 -11.53 5.92 -5.26
CA GLY A 142 -11.37 6.99 -4.28
C GLY A 142 -11.25 6.51 -2.83
N LEU A 143 -11.91 5.40 -2.49
CA LEU A 143 -11.99 4.86 -1.12
C LEU A 143 -11.01 3.70 -0.92
N ARG A 144 -10.83 2.83 -1.93
CA ARG A 144 -10.01 1.62 -1.86
C ARG A 144 -8.59 1.87 -1.37
N ARG A 145 -7.98 3.00 -1.75
CA ARG A 145 -6.62 3.38 -1.31
C ARG A 145 -6.50 3.68 0.19
N LYS A 146 -7.61 3.98 0.86
CA LYS A 146 -7.64 4.34 2.29
C LYS A 146 -7.94 3.14 3.19
N ILE A 147 -8.26 1.97 2.61
CA ILE A 147 -8.80 0.82 3.33
C ILE A 147 -7.88 -0.38 3.11
N LEU A 148 -7.46 -1.00 4.20
CA LEU A 148 -6.57 -2.18 4.17
C LEU A 148 -7.36 -3.50 4.15
N ALA A 149 -8.46 -3.59 4.88
CA ALA A 149 -9.30 -4.78 4.97
C ALA A 149 -10.71 -4.43 5.50
N ILE A 150 -11.65 -5.34 5.28
CA ILE A 150 -12.99 -5.40 5.90
C ILE A 150 -13.17 -6.75 6.58
N ALA A 151 -14.06 -6.83 7.58
CA ALA A 151 -14.33 -8.03 8.38
C ALA A 151 -15.83 -8.32 8.46
#